data_AF-A0A804LV92-F1
#
_entry.id   AF-A0A804LV92-F1
#
_cell.length_a   1.000
_cell.length_b   1.000
_cell.length_c   1.000
_cell.angle_alpha   90.00
_cell.angle_beta   90.00
_cell.angle_gamma   90.00
#
_symmetry.space_group_name_H-M   'P 1'
#
loop_
_entity.id
_entity.type
_entity.pdbx_description
1 polymer ?
#
loop_
_entity_poly.entity_id
_entity_poly.type
_entity_poly.pdbx_seq_one_letter_code
_entity_poly.pdbx_strand_id
1 'polypeptide(L)'
;LAASGHARAAREPAQLHCATGDCGGRLQCGGLGGVVPATLAWVNIHHGNDQTSYDVSVVDDFNVGLSVTPHEGRVNCPVLACRKNLTETCPGELQLRSPAGSILACKSSCEAFRIDEL
;
A
#
# COMPACT_ATOMS: atom_id res chain seq x y z
N LEU A 1 -12.88 24.12 51.56
CA LEU A 1 -13.33 24.01 50.16
C LEU A 1 -12.28 23.22 49.39
N ALA A 2 -12.51 21.95 49.11
CA ALA A 2 -11.64 21.16 48.23
C ALA A 2 -12.11 21.37 46.79
N ALA A 3 -11.28 22.03 45.97
CA ALA A 3 -11.55 22.19 44.56
C ALA A 3 -11.28 20.86 43.84
N SER A 4 -12.34 20.15 43.46
CA SER A 4 -12.27 18.99 42.57
C SER A 4 -11.98 19.47 41.14
N GLY A 5 -10.69 19.70 40.86
CA GLY A 5 -10.21 19.98 39.51
C GLY A 5 -10.45 18.77 38.61
N HIS A 6 -11.43 18.88 37.72
CA HIS A 6 -11.63 17.90 36.65
C HIS A 6 -10.50 18.10 35.64
N ALA A 7 -9.47 17.26 35.71
CA ALA A 7 -8.51 17.13 34.63
C ALA A 7 -9.26 16.71 33.37
N ARG A 8 -9.33 17.60 32.37
CA ARG A 8 -9.84 17.23 31.04
C ARG A 8 -8.94 16.11 30.53
N ALA A 9 -9.52 14.94 30.26
CA ALA A 9 -8.83 13.90 29.52
C ALA A 9 -8.28 14.52 28.22
N ALA A 10 -6.98 14.43 28.02
CA ALA A 10 -6.38 14.82 26.75
C ALA A 10 -7.03 13.94 25.67
N ARG A 11 -7.66 14.59 24.69
CA ARG A 11 -8.29 13.90 23.56
C ARG A 11 -7.16 13.20 22.80
N GLU A 12 -7.18 11.87 22.75
CA GLU A 12 -6.24 11.14 21.89
C GLU A 12 -6.32 11.72 20.47
N PRO A 13 -5.18 11.90 19.79
CA PRO A 13 -5.20 12.37 18.41
C PRO A 13 -6.05 11.39 17.60
N ALA A 14 -6.99 11.94 16.82
CA ALA A 14 -7.87 11.13 15.99
C ALA A 14 -7.03 10.22 15.08
N GLN A 15 -7.22 8.90 15.22
CA GLN A 15 -6.52 7.91 14.40
C GLN A 15 -7.07 7.98 12.98
N LEU A 16 -6.17 8.14 12.00
CA LEU A 16 -6.50 8.19 10.58
C LEU A 16 -6.47 6.76 10.04
N HIS A 17 -7.62 6.20 9.72
CA HIS A 17 -7.69 4.89 9.06
C HIS A 17 -7.94 4.99 7.56
N CYS A 18 -7.20 4.17 6.80
CA CYS A 18 -7.35 4.01 5.36
C CYS A 18 -8.09 2.70 5.02
N ALA A 19 -8.92 2.71 3.99
CA ALA A 19 -9.62 1.51 3.53
C ALA A 19 -8.69 0.49 2.83
N THR A 20 -7.57 0.96 2.30
CA THR A 20 -6.49 0.15 1.69
C THR A 20 -5.15 0.78 2.05
N GLY A 21 -4.10 -0.02 2.27
CA GLY A 21 -2.76 0.50 2.54
C GLY A 21 -2.64 1.26 3.87
N ASP A 22 -3.50 0.98 4.87
CA ASP A 22 -3.35 1.54 6.21
C ASP A 22 -2.01 1.12 6.81
N CYS A 23 -1.32 2.03 7.49
CA CYS A 23 0.00 1.76 8.08
C CYS A 23 0.03 2.09 9.59
N GLY A 24 -1.05 1.71 10.29
CA GLY A 24 -1.18 1.82 11.73
C GLY A 24 -1.97 3.04 12.20
N GLY A 25 -3.05 3.40 11.51
CA GLY A 25 -3.95 4.48 11.95
C GLY A 25 -3.33 5.88 11.90
N ARG A 26 -2.36 6.10 11.02
CA ARG A 26 -1.52 7.29 10.98
C ARG A 26 -1.19 7.72 9.56
N LEU A 27 -1.01 9.02 9.37
CA LEU A 27 -0.59 9.59 8.09
C LEU A 27 0.89 9.32 7.78
N GLN A 28 1.76 9.42 8.79
CA GLN A 28 3.18 9.10 8.66
C GLN A 28 3.43 7.67 9.14
N CYS A 29 3.73 6.76 8.21
CA CYS A 29 3.81 5.33 8.50
C CYS A 29 4.94 4.90 9.42
N GLY A 30 5.92 5.77 9.73
CA GLY A 30 6.96 5.50 10.74
C GLY A 30 7.73 4.20 10.52
N GLY A 31 8.02 3.85 9.26
CA GLY A 31 8.72 2.62 8.88
C GLY A 31 7.83 1.37 8.79
N LEU A 32 6.54 1.45 9.09
CA LEU A 32 5.60 0.36 8.82
C LEU A 32 5.26 0.30 7.33
N GLY A 33 5.16 -0.92 6.80
CA GLY A 33 4.51 -1.17 5.52
C GLY A 33 3.00 -0.92 5.61
N GLY A 34 2.40 -0.57 4.47
CA GLY A 34 0.95 -0.55 4.33
C GLY A 34 0.39 -1.97 4.40
N VAL A 35 -0.74 -2.14 5.06
CA VAL A 35 -1.48 -3.41 5.10
C VAL A 35 -2.02 -3.71 3.70
N VAL A 36 -1.74 -4.92 3.22
CA VAL A 36 -2.27 -5.44 1.95
C VAL A 36 -3.80 -5.52 2.01
N PRO A 37 -4.53 -5.27 0.91
CA PRO A 37 -4.04 -5.10 -0.46
C PRO A 37 -3.42 -3.74 -0.79
N ALA A 38 -2.22 -3.74 -1.39
CA ALA A 38 -1.55 -2.50 -1.81
C ALA A 38 -0.60 -2.70 -3.00
N THR A 39 -0.76 -1.87 -4.04
CA THR A 39 0.22 -1.81 -5.14
C THR A 39 1.52 -1.18 -4.63
N LEU A 40 2.66 -1.84 -4.86
CA LEU A 40 3.95 -1.40 -4.37
C LEU A 40 4.82 -0.83 -5.49
N ALA A 41 5.57 0.22 -5.19
CA ALA A 41 6.77 0.57 -5.92
C ALA A 41 7.96 0.14 -5.08
N TRP A 42 8.78 -0.76 -5.62
CA TRP A 42 10.03 -1.16 -5.00
C TRP A 42 11.19 -0.43 -5.68
N VAL A 43 12.13 0.07 -4.88
CA VAL A 43 13.34 0.74 -5.35
C VAL A 43 14.50 0.25 -4.50
N ASN A 44 15.56 -0.22 -5.16
CA ASN A 44 16.79 -0.66 -4.54
C ASN A 44 17.97 0.11 -5.17
N ILE A 45 18.65 0.90 -4.34
CA ILE A 45 19.83 1.68 -4.70
C ILE A 45 21.05 0.82 -4.36
N HIS A 46 21.76 0.38 -5.39
CA HIS A 46 22.91 -0.51 -5.21
C HIS A 46 24.12 0.27 -4.71
N HIS A 47 24.89 -0.34 -3.81
CA HIS A 47 26.14 0.23 -3.34
C HIS A 47 27.28 -0.09 -4.33
N GLY A 48 28.01 0.95 -4.77
CA GLY A 48 29.32 0.81 -5.42
C GLY A 48 29.35 0.83 -6.95
N ASN A 49 28.20 0.86 -7.63
CA ASN A 49 28.15 0.84 -9.10
C ASN A 49 27.20 1.87 -9.72
N ASP A 50 26.69 2.83 -8.94
CA ASP A 50 25.71 3.83 -9.37
C ASP A 50 24.49 3.23 -10.10
N GLN A 51 24.11 1.99 -9.75
CA GLN A 51 22.94 1.32 -10.30
C GLN A 51 21.75 1.43 -9.36
N THR A 52 20.55 1.45 -9.94
CA THR A 52 19.30 1.37 -9.20
C THR A 52 18.39 0.38 -9.92
N SER A 53 17.82 -0.56 -9.16
CA SER A 53 16.75 -1.42 -9.60
C SER A 53 15.43 -0.90 -9.05
N TYR A 54 14.36 -1.01 -9.83
CA TYR A 54 13.03 -0.60 -9.42
C TYR A 54 11.99 -1.43 -10.16
N ASP A 55 10.81 -1.55 -9.55
CA ASP A 55 9.64 -2.19 -10.13
C ASP A 55 8.34 -1.56 -9.66
N VAL A 56 7.25 -1.94 -10.33
CA VAL A 56 5.89 -1.82 -9.82
C VAL A 56 5.39 -3.23 -9.60
N SER A 57 5.06 -3.57 -8.37
CA SER A 57 4.67 -4.91 -7.96
C SER A 57 3.18 -4.97 -7.61
N VAL A 58 2.55 -6.04 -8.08
CA VAL A 58 1.22 -6.50 -7.67
C VAL A 58 1.29 -7.88 -7.00
N VAL A 59 2.49 -8.28 -6.54
CA VAL A 59 2.68 -9.48 -5.72
C VAL A 59 1.91 -9.32 -4.41
N ASP A 60 1.98 -8.13 -3.79
CA ASP A 60 1.26 -7.76 -2.58
C ASP A 60 -0.07 -7.06 -2.88
N ASP A 61 -0.70 -7.49 -3.97
CA ASP A 61 -2.04 -7.10 -4.41
C ASP A 61 -2.14 -5.78 -5.21
N PHE A 62 -3.36 -5.35 -5.54
CA PHE A 62 -3.64 -4.12 -6.26
C PHE A 62 -4.72 -3.27 -5.59
N ASN A 63 -4.45 -1.97 -5.39
CA ASN A 63 -5.46 -0.99 -4.95
C ASN A 63 -5.50 0.27 -5.82
N VAL A 64 -4.35 0.71 -6.36
CA VAL A 64 -4.25 1.91 -7.20
C VAL A 64 -3.28 1.71 -8.35
N GLY A 65 -3.56 2.36 -9.49
CA GLY A 65 -2.62 2.37 -10.61
C GLY A 65 -1.35 3.15 -10.26
N LEU A 66 -0.19 2.58 -10.58
CA LEU A 66 1.12 3.12 -10.20
C LEU A 66 2.10 3.08 -11.38
N SER A 67 3.00 4.06 -11.45
CA SER A 67 4.13 4.05 -12.36
C SER A 67 5.37 4.65 -11.73
N VAL A 68 6.53 4.06 -12.00
CA VAL A 68 7.85 4.59 -11.66
C VAL A 68 8.49 5.10 -12.96
N THR A 69 8.77 6.41 -12.98
CA THR A 69 9.44 7.08 -14.10
C THR A 69 10.80 7.56 -13.60
N PRO A 70 11.90 6.92 -14.02
CA PRO A 70 13.22 7.41 -13.69
C PRO A 70 13.50 8.71 -14.44
N HIS A 71 14.12 9.65 -13.74
CA HIS A 71 14.67 10.87 -14.33
C HIS A 71 16.20 10.80 -14.23
N GLU A 72 16.90 11.35 -15.22
CA GLU A 72 18.38 11.48 -15.21
C GLU A 72 19.17 10.16 -15.27
N GLY A 73 18.53 9.06 -15.69
CA GLY A 73 19.17 7.77 -15.92
C GLY A 73 20.02 7.73 -17.20
N ARG A 74 21.13 6.98 -17.19
CA ARG A 74 22.12 7.01 -18.29
C ARG A 74 21.83 6.07 -19.47
N VAL A 75 21.42 4.82 -19.22
CA VAL A 75 21.44 3.77 -20.27
C VAL A 75 20.10 3.08 -20.44
N ASN A 76 19.55 2.46 -19.39
CA ASN A 76 18.32 1.69 -19.48
C ASN A 76 17.41 1.99 -18.29
N CYS A 77 16.57 3.01 -18.45
CA CYS A 77 15.70 3.49 -17.40
C CYS A 77 14.25 3.59 -17.91
N PRO A 78 13.63 2.45 -18.30
CA PRO A 78 12.27 2.43 -18.80
C PRO A 78 11.26 2.86 -17.73
N VAL A 79 10.14 3.41 -18.17
CA VAL A 79 9.00 3.62 -17.28
C VAL A 79 8.37 2.26 -16.99
N LEU A 80 8.28 1.89 -15.71
CA LEU A 80 7.56 0.70 -15.27
C LEU A 80 6.21 1.12 -14.70
N ALA A 81 5.13 0.44 -15.11
CA ALA A 81 3.80 0.85 -14.72
C ALA A 81 2.79 -0.30 -14.71
N CYS A 82 1.91 -0.28 -13.71
CA CYS A 82 0.64 -0.99 -13.69
C CYS A 82 -0.47 0.07 -13.66
N ARG A 83 -0.91 0.54 -14.82
CA ARG A 83 -1.88 1.64 -14.93
C ARG A 83 -3.33 1.18 -15.03
N LYS A 84 -3.54 -0.04 -15.51
CA LYS A 84 -4.88 -0.59 -15.70
C LYS A 84 -5.51 -0.79 -14.31
N ASN A 85 -6.77 -0.38 -14.17
CA ASN A 85 -7.51 -0.62 -12.94
C ASN A 85 -7.86 -2.10 -12.83
N LEU A 86 -7.10 -2.85 -12.03
CA LEU A 86 -7.32 -4.29 -11.87
C LEU A 86 -8.59 -4.63 -11.08
N THR A 87 -9.20 -3.65 -10.38
CA THR A 87 -10.48 -3.87 -9.68
C THR A 87 -11.64 -4.14 -10.64
N GLU A 88 -11.55 -3.69 -11.90
CA GLU A 88 -12.60 -3.89 -12.93
C GLU A 88 -12.72 -5.33 -13.40
N THR A 89 -11.62 -6.07 -13.37
CA THR A 89 -11.55 -7.48 -13.81
C THR A 89 -11.15 -8.42 -12.68
N CYS A 90 -11.20 -7.96 -11.43
CA CYS A 90 -10.79 -8.75 -10.29
C CYS A 90 -11.77 -9.94 -10.08
N PRO A 91 -11.30 -11.20 -10.05
CA PRO A 91 -12.12 -12.35 -9.72
C PRO A 91 -12.80 -12.21 -8.35
N GLY A 92 -13.99 -12.78 -8.18
CA GLY A 92 -14.82 -12.57 -6.99
C GLY A 92 -14.09 -12.95 -5.69
N GLU A 93 -13.36 -14.06 -5.72
CA GLU A 93 -12.57 -14.61 -4.62
C GLU A 93 -11.37 -13.73 -4.22
N LEU A 94 -10.91 -12.85 -5.11
CA LEU A 94 -9.79 -11.96 -4.88
C LEU A 94 -10.22 -10.54 -4.46
N GLN A 95 -11.52 -10.21 -4.52
CA GLN A 95 -11.97 -8.84 -4.25
C GLN A 95 -11.93 -8.49 -2.76
N LEU A 96 -11.32 -7.35 -2.43
CA LEU A 96 -11.62 -6.63 -1.20
C LEU A 96 -12.76 -5.65 -1.47
N ARG A 97 -13.85 -5.74 -0.71
CA ARG A 97 -15.03 -4.89 -0.88
C ARG A 97 -15.24 -3.96 0.31
N SER A 98 -15.76 -2.78 0.03
CA SER A 98 -16.25 -1.85 1.06
C SER A 98 -17.55 -2.38 1.68
N PRO A 99 -17.97 -1.83 2.83
CA PRO A 99 -19.30 -2.10 3.39
C PRO A 99 -20.45 -1.75 2.43
N ALA A 100 -20.24 -0.80 1.51
CA ALA A 100 -21.22 -0.42 0.49
C ALA A 100 -21.19 -1.35 -0.75
N GLY A 101 -20.30 -2.34 -0.77
CA GLY A 101 -20.19 -3.33 -1.84
C GLY A 101 -19.28 -2.95 -3.01
N SER A 102 -18.69 -1.75 -3.01
CA SER A 102 -17.69 -1.37 -4.04
C SER A 102 -16.41 -2.17 -3.89
N ILE A 103 -15.78 -2.57 -5.00
CA ILE A 103 -14.47 -3.25 -4.99
C ILE A 103 -13.41 -2.17 -4.72
N LEU A 104 -12.69 -2.31 -3.61
CA LEU A 104 -11.66 -1.37 -3.17
C LEU A 104 -10.27 -1.77 -3.66
N ALA A 105 -10.02 -3.08 -3.74
CA ALA A 105 -8.75 -3.64 -4.14
C ALA A 105 -8.91 -5.08 -4.63
N CYS A 106 -7.86 -5.60 -5.27
CA CYS A 106 -7.78 -6.97 -5.76
C CYS A 106 -6.59 -7.66 -5.14
N LYS A 107 -6.85 -8.68 -4.32
CA LYS A 107 -5.83 -9.53 -3.69
C LYS A 107 -5.07 -10.33 -4.74
N SER A 108 -3.82 -10.58 -4.46
CA SER A 108 -3.04 -11.65 -5.09
C SER A 108 -3.56 -13.01 -4.65
N SER A 109 -3.21 -14.05 -5.40
CA SER A 109 -3.48 -15.43 -5.00
C SER A 109 -2.78 -15.80 -3.69
N CYS A 110 -1.60 -15.24 -3.43
CA CYS A 110 -0.85 -15.46 -2.18
C CYS A 110 -1.67 -15.00 -0.98
N GLU A 111 -2.20 -13.77 -1.02
CA GLU A 111 -3.00 -13.22 0.07
C GLU A 111 -4.38 -13.88 0.16
N ALA A 112 -5.03 -14.17 -0.97
CA ALA A 112 -6.36 -14.74 -0.99
C ALA A 112 -6.42 -16.19 -0.52
N PHE A 113 -5.47 -17.03 -0.95
CA PHE A 113 -5.50 -18.47 -0.70
C PHE A 113 -4.55 -18.91 0.40
N ARG A 114 -3.43 -18.18 0.62
CA ARG A 114 -2.38 -18.52 1.60
C ARG A 114 -1.91 -19.97 1.52
N ILE A 115 -1.70 -20.43 0.29
CA ILE A 115 -1.12 -21.74 -0.02
C ILE A 115 0.17 -21.55 -0.82
N ASP A 116 1.09 -22.49 -0.64
CA ASP A 116 2.18 -22.70 -1.58
C ASP A 116 1.66 -23.59 -2.71
N GLU A 117 1.74 -23.15 -3.96
CA GLU A 117 1.45 -24.01 -5.11
C GLU A 117 2.74 -24.74 -5.50
N LEU A 118 2.77 -26.04 -5.18
CA LEU A 118 3.78 -27.00 -5.64
C LEU A 118 3.29 -27.79 -6.86
#